data_AF-A0A3Q4AP75-F1
#
_entry.id   AF-A0A3Q4AP75-F1
#
_cell.length_a   1.000
_cell.length_b   1.000
_cell.length_c   1.000
_cell.angle_alpha   90.00
_cell.angle_beta   90.00
_cell.angle_gamma   90.00
#
_symmetry.space_group_name_H-M   'P 1'
#
loop_
_entity.id
_entity.type
_entity.pdbx_description
1 polymer ?
#
loop_
_entity_poly.entity_id
_entity_poly.type
_entity_poly.pdbx_seq_one_letter_code
_entity_poly.pdbx_strand_id
1 'polypeptide(L)'
;MGGSGSTSRNVSFGRDGEEKVTVIEGVKVRGADEKPAGPPTAEIQEELRKNYERQQALVQEQLARLAQRERETASTGLDELAPALIMEKEKAYKEQEKANVLAKQLERKEKELASISSFYKEQLQTLEKKNFDNYKQTAEQYNQAATKAEAHIRPLQTASLCAELQAKVLQCYRENPQQTLHCSSLAKQYMTCVQQAKVSTHLYTLV
;
A
#
# COMPACT_ATOMS: atom_id res chain seq x y z
N MET A 1 57.62 53.35 -40.72
CA MET A 1 56.69 53.49 -41.88
C MET A 1 56.89 52.26 -42.75
N GLY A 2 55.93 51.42 -43.13
CA GLY A 2 54.50 51.27 -42.87
C GLY A 2 54.13 49.83 -43.28
N GLY A 3 53.12 49.24 -42.62
CA GLY A 3 52.71 47.85 -42.84
C GLY A 3 51.82 47.66 -44.09
N SER A 4 51.84 46.43 -44.62
CA SER A 4 50.90 45.90 -45.61
C SER A 4 51.04 44.36 -45.54
N GLY A 5 50.08 43.51 -45.24
CA GLY A 5 48.63 43.58 -45.06
C GLY A 5 48.13 42.14 -45.28
N SER A 6 47.98 41.34 -44.21
CA SER A 6 47.48 39.95 -44.32
C SER A 6 46.05 39.96 -44.84
N THR A 7 45.81 39.40 -46.02
CA THR A 7 44.45 39.18 -46.54
C THR A 7 43.98 37.79 -46.09
N SER A 8 43.17 37.75 -45.04
CA SER A 8 42.44 36.56 -44.62
C SER A 8 41.47 36.13 -45.72
N ARG A 9 41.63 34.92 -46.24
CA ARG A 9 40.68 34.30 -47.17
C ARG A 9 39.56 33.66 -46.36
N ASN A 10 38.33 34.15 -46.50
CA ASN A 10 37.17 33.57 -45.85
C ASN A 10 36.55 32.48 -46.74
N VAL A 11 36.28 31.32 -46.16
CA VAL A 11 35.49 30.24 -46.75
C VAL A 11 34.19 30.15 -45.97
N SER A 12 33.06 30.30 -46.64
CA SER A 12 31.73 30.20 -46.03
C SER A 12 31.23 28.76 -46.16
N PHE A 13 30.93 28.12 -45.04
CA PHE A 13 30.28 26.80 -45.01
C PHE A 13 28.79 26.98 -44.75
N GLY A 14 27.95 26.41 -45.60
CA GLY A 14 26.51 26.27 -45.36
C GLY A 14 26.17 24.81 -45.08
N ARG A 15 25.12 24.59 -44.30
CA ARG A 15 24.66 23.27 -43.87
C ARG A 15 23.29 23.01 -44.48
N ASP A 16 23.18 21.96 -45.28
CA ASP A 16 21.95 21.54 -45.93
C ASP A 16 21.10 20.69 -44.96
N GLY A 17 19.80 20.54 -45.25
CA GLY A 17 18.81 19.89 -44.38
C GLY A 17 19.01 18.39 -44.04
N GLU A 18 20.08 17.75 -44.54
CA GLU A 18 20.48 16.36 -44.22
C GLU A 18 21.84 16.26 -43.51
N GLU A 19 22.31 17.36 -42.91
CA GLU A 19 23.50 17.40 -42.04
C GLU A 19 24.85 17.03 -42.70
N LYS A 20 24.93 17.05 -44.04
CA LYS A 20 26.20 16.95 -44.80
C LYS A 20 26.71 18.34 -45.20
N VAL A 21 28.02 18.56 -45.07
CA VAL A 21 28.68 19.83 -45.45
C VAL A 21 28.91 19.85 -46.96
N THR A 22 28.34 20.85 -47.66
CA THR A 22 28.58 21.08 -49.09
C THR A 22 29.14 22.49 -49.35
N VAL A 23 29.93 22.64 -50.42
CA VAL A 23 30.56 23.90 -50.83
C VAL A 23 29.64 24.61 -51.83
N ILE A 24 29.23 25.84 -51.53
CA ILE A 24 28.10 26.51 -52.18
C ILE A 24 28.49 27.41 -53.39
N GLU A 25 29.77 27.71 -53.59
CA GLU A 25 30.21 28.52 -54.74
C GLU A 25 31.58 28.08 -55.28
N GLY A 26 31.58 27.51 -56.49
CA GLY A 26 32.76 26.98 -57.17
C GLY A 26 33.40 28.02 -58.09
N VAL A 27 34.68 28.33 -57.87
CA VAL A 27 35.48 29.11 -58.82
C VAL A 27 35.83 28.23 -60.02
N LYS A 28 35.26 28.57 -61.18
CA LYS A 28 35.63 28.02 -62.48
C LYS A 28 37.07 28.43 -62.84
N VAL A 29 38.00 27.50 -62.69
CA VAL A 29 39.36 27.64 -63.23
C VAL A 29 39.26 27.46 -64.75
N ARG A 30 39.37 28.56 -65.50
CA ARG A 30 39.60 28.53 -66.95
C ARG A 30 41.01 27.97 -67.16
N GLY A 31 41.09 26.78 -67.73
CA GLY A 31 42.33 26.25 -68.29
C GLY A 31 42.75 27.15 -69.45
N ALA A 32 43.85 27.87 -69.27
CA ALA A 32 44.69 28.29 -70.37
C ALA A 32 45.70 27.17 -70.59
N ASP A 33 45.67 26.61 -71.79
CA ASP A 33 46.69 25.73 -72.35
C ASP A 33 48.08 26.35 -72.16
N GLU A 34 48.88 25.76 -71.27
CA GLU A 34 50.32 25.66 -71.49
C GLU A 34 50.74 24.22 -71.23
N LYS A 35 50.81 23.49 -72.34
CA LYS A 35 51.52 22.23 -72.48
C LYS A 35 53.01 22.54 -72.64
N PRO A 36 53.90 22.14 -71.72
CA PRO A 36 55.24 21.72 -72.13
C PRO A 36 55.14 20.25 -72.50
N ALA A 37 55.33 19.97 -73.80
CA ALA A 37 55.51 18.63 -74.29
C ALA A 37 56.90 18.12 -73.86
N GLY A 38 56.91 17.01 -73.13
CA GLY A 38 58.08 16.16 -72.93
C GLY A 38 57.63 14.85 -72.27
N PRO A 39 58.07 13.66 -72.74
CA PRO A 39 57.82 12.43 -72.00
C PRO A 39 58.56 12.52 -70.67
N PRO A 40 57.97 12.09 -69.54
CA PRO A 40 58.72 12.01 -68.30
C PRO A 40 59.85 11.00 -68.53
N THR A 41 61.08 11.38 -68.24
CA THR A 41 62.15 10.39 -68.11
C THR A 41 61.70 9.37 -67.05
N ALA A 42 61.90 8.08 -67.31
CA ALA A 42 61.46 7.00 -66.43
C ALA A 42 61.91 7.22 -64.97
N GLU A 43 63.05 7.87 -64.80
CA GLU A 43 63.65 8.30 -63.54
C GLU A 43 62.76 9.22 -62.69
N ILE A 44 62.05 10.19 -63.30
CA ILE A 44 61.19 11.16 -62.58
C ILE A 44 59.89 10.49 -62.09
N GLN A 45 59.28 9.61 -62.89
CA GLN A 45 58.12 8.83 -62.46
C GLN A 45 58.48 7.81 -61.37
N GLU A 46 59.66 7.21 -61.47
CA GLU A 46 60.17 6.28 -60.47
C GLU A 46 60.49 6.98 -59.15
N GLU A 47 61.04 8.20 -59.17
CA GLU A 47 61.24 9.03 -57.96
C GLU A 47 59.92 9.40 -57.29
N LEU A 48 58.91 9.79 -58.05
CA LEU A 48 57.59 10.13 -57.50
C LEU A 48 56.94 8.92 -56.82
N ARG A 49 57.05 7.73 -57.44
CA ARG A 49 56.56 6.47 -56.87
C ARG A 49 57.31 6.08 -55.60
N LYS A 50 58.64 6.19 -55.62
CA LYS A 50 59.50 5.98 -54.43
C LYS A 50 59.14 6.95 -53.30
N ASN A 51 58.85 8.21 -53.62
CA ASN A 51 58.43 9.20 -52.62
C ASN A 51 57.04 8.90 -52.05
N TYR A 52 56.08 8.46 -52.87
CA TYR A 52 54.76 8.05 -52.41
C TYR A 52 54.84 6.82 -51.49
N GLU A 53 55.59 5.79 -51.87
CA GLU A 53 55.82 4.59 -51.05
C GLU A 53 56.50 4.93 -49.71
N ARG A 54 57.49 5.84 -49.72
CA ARG A 54 58.10 6.36 -48.49
C ARG A 54 57.07 7.07 -47.60
N GLN A 55 56.22 7.93 -48.18
CA GLN A 55 55.17 8.60 -47.41
C GLN A 55 54.12 7.62 -46.88
N GLN A 56 53.75 6.60 -47.66
CA GLN A 56 52.83 5.55 -47.24
C GLN A 56 53.41 4.73 -46.07
N ALA A 57 54.70 4.40 -46.14
CA ALA A 57 55.41 3.71 -45.07
C ALA A 57 55.47 4.56 -43.79
N LEU A 58 55.75 5.87 -43.89
CA LEU A 58 55.74 6.78 -42.74
C LEU A 58 54.36 6.90 -42.08
N VAL A 59 53.30 6.99 -42.89
CA VAL A 59 51.92 7.03 -42.37
C VAL A 59 51.54 5.71 -41.69
N GLN A 60 51.87 4.57 -42.31
CA GLN A 60 51.64 3.26 -41.69
C GLN A 60 52.41 3.10 -40.37
N GLU A 61 53.66 3.55 -40.31
CA GLU A 61 54.46 3.54 -39.08
C GLU A 61 53.84 4.43 -37.99
N GLN A 62 53.37 5.64 -38.34
CA GLN A 62 52.70 6.52 -37.39
C GLN A 62 51.39 5.93 -36.85
N LEU A 63 50.59 5.29 -37.70
CA LEU A 63 49.37 4.60 -37.27
C LEU A 63 49.68 3.41 -36.36
N ALA A 64 50.70 2.61 -36.69
CA ALA A 64 51.15 1.51 -35.84
C ALA A 64 51.61 2.01 -34.46
N ARG A 65 52.36 3.12 -34.41
CA ARG A 65 52.78 3.76 -33.16
C ARG A 65 51.61 4.31 -32.35
N LEU A 66 50.60 4.91 -32.99
CA LEU A 66 49.39 5.39 -32.32
C LEU A 66 48.57 4.22 -31.76
N ALA A 67 48.33 3.19 -32.56
CA ALA A 67 47.60 1.99 -32.13
C ALA A 67 48.31 1.27 -30.96
N GLN A 68 49.65 1.28 -30.95
CA GLN A 68 50.42 0.72 -29.85
C GLN A 68 50.26 1.56 -28.57
N ARG A 69 50.33 2.90 -28.66
CA ARG A 69 50.06 3.79 -27.52
C ARG A 69 48.64 3.65 -26.98
N GLU A 70 47.64 3.49 -27.84
CA GLU A 70 46.26 3.25 -27.41
C GLU A 70 46.12 1.93 -26.65
N ARG A 71 46.79 0.87 -27.10
CA ARG A 71 46.79 -0.42 -26.38
C ARG A 71 47.53 -0.33 -25.05
N GLU A 72 48.68 0.33 -25.02
CA GLU A 72 49.46 0.52 -23.79
C GLU A 72 48.69 1.36 -22.78
N THR A 73 48.07 2.47 -23.20
CA THR A 73 47.24 3.32 -22.32
C THR A 73 45.97 2.62 -21.84
N ALA A 74 45.33 1.81 -22.69
CA ALA A 74 44.19 0.99 -22.28
C ALA A 74 44.61 -0.11 -21.29
N SER A 75 45.76 -0.76 -21.51
CA SER A 75 46.29 -1.78 -20.60
C SER A 75 46.69 -1.18 -19.25
N THR A 76 47.41 -0.06 -19.25
CA THR A 76 47.81 0.62 -17.99
C THR A 76 46.59 1.13 -17.23
N GLY A 77 45.57 1.65 -17.93
CA GLY A 77 44.32 2.06 -17.29
C GLY A 77 43.56 0.89 -16.64
N LEU A 78 43.59 -0.30 -17.26
CA LEU A 78 43.01 -1.52 -16.67
C LEU A 78 43.82 -2.01 -15.46
N ASP A 79 45.15 -2.00 -15.55
CA ASP A 79 46.04 -2.41 -14.46
C ASP A 79 45.96 -1.45 -13.26
N GLU A 80 45.76 -0.15 -13.50
CA GLU A 80 45.56 0.85 -12.43
C GLU A 80 44.21 0.68 -11.71
N LEU A 81 43.15 0.28 -12.42
CA LEU A 81 41.80 0.10 -11.84
C LEU A 81 41.57 -1.29 -11.22
N ALA A 82 42.34 -2.31 -11.63
CA ALA A 82 42.17 -3.69 -11.15
C ALA A 82 42.28 -3.84 -9.61
N PRO A 83 43.23 -3.20 -8.89
CA PRO A 83 43.31 -3.28 -7.44
C PRO A 83 42.08 -2.69 -6.73
N ALA A 84 41.54 -1.59 -7.24
CA ALA A 84 40.35 -0.94 -6.68
C ALA A 84 39.11 -1.85 -6.82
N LEU A 85 38.93 -2.47 -7.99
CA LEU A 85 37.85 -3.42 -8.25
C LEU A 85 37.94 -4.67 -7.35
N ILE A 86 39.14 -5.20 -7.10
CA ILE A 86 39.34 -6.36 -6.23
C ILE A 86 38.93 -6.02 -4.79
N MET A 87 39.37 -4.86 -4.27
CA MET A 87 39.01 -4.42 -2.93
C MET A 87 37.50 -4.16 -2.79
N GLU A 88 36.88 -3.55 -3.80
CA GLU A 88 35.44 -3.31 -3.81
C GLU A 88 34.65 -4.62 -3.81
N LYS A 89 35.05 -5.58 -4.64
CA LYS A 89 34.46 -6.92 -4.69
C LYS A 89 34.57 -7.64 -3.35
N GLU A 90 35.72 -7.57 -2.68
CA GLU A 90 35.89 -8.15 -1.34
C GLU A 90 34.99 -7.46 -0.30
N LYS A 91 34.85 -6.14 -0.36
CA LYS A 91 33.93 -5.39 0.50
C LYS A 91 32.48 -5.81 0.26
N ALA A 92 32.07 -5.94 -1.00
CA ALA A 92 30.74 -6.40 -1.37
C ALA A 92 30.45 -7.81 -0.84
N TYR A 93 31.40 -8.75 -0.95
CA TYR A 93 31.24 -10.09 -0.38
C TYR A 93 31.11 -10.08 1.15
N LYS A 94 31.93 -9.27 1.84
CA LYS A 94 31.83 -9.13 3.30
C LYS A 94 30.49 -8.56 3.72
N GLU A 95 29.96 -7.60 2.98
CA GLU A 95 28.66 -7.00 3.23
C GLU A 95 27.52 -7.97 2.93
N GLN A 96 27.60 -8.72 1.83
CA GLN A 96 26.66 -9.78 1.49
C GLN A 96 26.61 -10.87 2.57
N GLU A 97 27.76 -11.29 3.10
CA GLU A 97 27.79 -12.31 4.16
C GLU A 97 27.18 -11.79 5.46
N LYS A 98 27.45 -10.53 5.82
CA LYS A 98 26.79 -9.88 6.98
C LYS A 98 25.28 -9.82 6.77
N ALA A 99 24.81 -9.44 5.58
CA ALA A 99 23.40 -9.40 5.24
C ALA A 99 22.76 -10.80 5.35
N ASN A 100 23.44 -11.85 4.87
CA ASN A 100 22.97 -13.23 4.98
C ASN A 100 22.83 -13.69 6.44
N VAL A 101 23.79 -13.34 7.30
CA VAL A 101 23.73 -13.67 8.74
C VAL A 101 22.55 -12.96 9.40
N LEU A 102 22.36 -11.67 9.13
CA LEU A 102 21.23 -10.90 9.66
C LEU A 102 19.89 -11.42 9.14
N ALA A 103 19.79 -11.79 7.87
CA ALA A 103 18.57 -12.37 7.30
C ALA A 103 18.18 -13.69 8.01
N LYS A 104 19.16 -14.56 8.29
CA LYS A 104 18.92 -15.79 9.05
C LYS A 104 18.49 -15.51 10.50
N GLN A 105 19.04 -14.48 11.13
CA GLN A 105 18.63 -14.07 12.48
C GLN A 105 17.21 -13.51 12.47
N LEU A 106 16.86 -12.70 11.48
CA LEU A 106 15.52 -12.14 11.30
C LEU A 106 14.50 -13.26 11.12
N GLU A 107 14.77 -14.23 10.25
CA GLU A 107 13.88 -15.37 10.01
C GLU A 107 13.61 -16.17 11.30
N ARG A 108 14.64 -16.37 12.15
CA ARG A 108 14.46 -17.02 13.46
C ARG A 108 13.56 -16.21 14.37
N LYS A 109 13.75 -14.89 14.43
CA LYS A 109 12.95 -13.99 15.24
C LYS A 109 11.51 -13.91 14.76
N GLU A 110 11.28 -13.89 13.45
CA GLU A 110 9.95 -13.94 12.86
C GLU A 110 9.24 -15.25 13.19
N LYS A 111 9.93 -16.39 13.15
CA LYS A 111 9.38 -17.69 13.57
C LYS A 111 9.04 -17.73 15.06
N GLU A 112 9.91 -17.21 15.91
CA GLU A 112 9.65 -17.07 17.36
C GLU A 112 8.41 -16.21 17.61
N LEU A 113 8.33 -15.04 16.98
CA LEU A 113 7.19 -14.14 17.09
C LEU A 113 5.90 -14.78 16.56
N ALA A 114 5.96 -15.46 15.42
CA ALA A 114 4.81 -16.15 14.86
C ALA A 114 4.28 -17.23 15.81
N SER A 115 5.17 -18.05 16.39
CA SER A 115 4.83 -19.08 17.37
C SER A 115 4.20 -18.50 18.64
N ILE A 116 4.78 -17.43 19.19
CA ILE A 116 4.24 -16.74 20.37
C ILE A 116 2.87 -16.13 20.05
N SER A 117 2.74 -15.49 18.90
CA SER A 117 1.49 -14.85 18.48
C SER A 117 0.36 -15.85 18.28
N SER A 118 0.63 -17.02 17.68
CA SER A 118 -0.37 -18.06 17.47
C SER A 118 -0.81 -18.67 18.80
N PHE A 119 0.14 -18.93 19.71
CA PHE A 119 -0.16 -19.41 21.06
C PHE A 119 -1.11 -18.48 21.81
N TYR A 120 -0.79 -17.18 21.89
CA TYR A 120 -1.65 -16.23 22.61
C TYR A 120 -3.00 -16.01 21.92
N LYS A 121 -3.04 -16.04 20.59
CA LYS A 121 -4.30 -15.99 19.84
C LYS A 121 -5.22 -17.17 20.19
N GLU A 122 -4.68 -18.38 20.27
CA GLU A 122 -5.44 -19.57 20.63
C GLU A 122 -5.93 -19.53 22.09
N GLN A 123 -5.09 -19.04 23.01
CA GLN A 123 -5.49 -18.85 24.41
C GLN A 123 -6.64 -17.84 24.54
N LEU A 124 -6.57 -16.72 23.82
CA LEU A 124 -7.64 -15.72 23.79
C LEU A 124 -8.93 -16.30 23.22
N GLN A 125 -8.88 -16.98 22.08
CA GLN A 125 -10.06 -17.64 21.51
C GLN A 125 -10.69 -18.65 22.46
N THR A 126 -9.87 -19.41 23.18
CA THR A 126 -10.35 -20.36 24.19
C THR A 126 -11.03 -19.65 25.35
N LEU A 127 -10.46 -18.55 25.84
CA LEU A 127 -11.04 -17.75 26.91
C LEU A 127 -12.35 -17.08 26.48
N GLU A 128 -12.37 -16.46 25.31
CA GLU A 128 -13.56 -15.84 24.71
C GLU A 128 -14.69 -16.86 24.56
N LYS A 129 -14.38 -18.04 24.03
CA LYS A 129 -15.36 -19.12 23.89
C LYS A 129 -15.91 -19.58 25.24
N LYS A 130 -15.04 -19.84 26.22
CA LYS A 130 -15.47 -20.23 27.58
C LYS A 130 -16.32 -19.16 28.24
N ASN A 131 -15.96 -17.89 28.06
CA ASN A 131 -16.69 -16.76 28.60
C ASN A 131 -18.09 -16.64 27.95
N PHE A 132 -18.17 -16.76 26.62
CA PHE A 132 -19.43 -16.78 25.90
C PHE A 132 -20.34 -17.94 26.33
N ASP A 133 -19.79 -19.15 26.40
CA ASP A 133 -20.54 -20.34 26.83
C ASP A 133 -21.05 -20.19 28.27
N ASN A 134 -20.24 -19.61 29.16
CA ASN A 134 -20.63 -19.32 30.54
C ASN A 134 -21.78 -18.31 30.60
N TYR A 135 -21.68 -17.18 29.88
CA TYR A 135 -22.77 -16.20 29.81
C TYR A 135 -24.06 -16.79 29.28
N LYS A 136 -23.98 -17.59 28.22
CA LYS A 136 -25.14 -18.28 27.67
C LYS A 136 -25.79 -19.22 28.69
N GLN A 137 -24.98 -20.07 29.33
CA GLN A 137 -25.47 -21.00 30.35
C GLN A 137 -26.09 -20.26 31.53
N THR A 138 -25.47 -19.18 32.02
CA THR A 138 -26.00 -18.38 33.12
C THR A 138 -27.31 -17.70 32.73
N ALA A 139 -27.43 -17.17 31.52
CA ALA A 139 -28.67 -16.59 31.02
C ALA A 139 -29.78 -17.64 30.92
N GLU A 140 -29.47 -18.84 30.41
CA GLU A 140 -30.42 -19.96 30.35
C GLU A 140 -30.87 -20.39 31.75
N GLN A 141 -29.94 -20.54 32.71
CA GLN A 141 -30.25 -20.90 34.09
C GLN A 141 -31.10 -19.84 34.78
N TYR A 142 -30.78 -18.56 34.59
CA TYR A 142 -31.57 -17.45 35.12
C TYR A 142 -33.00 -17.48 34.58
N ASN A 143 -33.15 -17.60 33.26
CA ASN A 143 -34.47 -17.66 32.62
C ASN A 143 -35.27 -18.87 33.10
N GLN A 144 -34.64 -20.04 33.20
CA GLN A 144 -35.29 -21.23 33.75
C GLN A 144 -35.72 -21.03 35.20
N ALA A 145 -34.88 -20.38 36.02
CA ALA A 145 -35.22 -20.06 37.40
C ALA A 145 -36.38 -19.05 37.47
N ALA A 146 -36.39 -18.03 36.62
CA ALA A 146 -37.47 -17.06 36.50
C ALA A 146 -38.79 -17.73 36.09
N THR A 147 -38.81 -18.54 35.03
CA THR A 147 -40.01 -19.28 34.60
C THR A 147 -40.50 -20.25 35.68
N LYS A 148 -39.58 -20.92 36.39
CA LYS A 148 -39.97 -21.76 37.54
C LYS A 148 -40.59 -20.92 38.65
N ALA A 149 -40.01 -19.78 39.00
CA ALA A 149 -40.58 -18.89 40.00
C ALA A 149 -41.96 -18.39 39.58
N GLU A 150 -42.11 -17.91 38.33
CA GLU A 150 -43.39 -17.47 37.75
C GLU A 150 -44.46 -18.56 37.83
N ALA A 151 -44.11 -19.83 37.56
CA ALA A 151 -45.07 -20.93 37.65
C ALA A 151 -45.58 -21.19 39.09
N HIS A 152 -44.79 -20.84 40.11
CA HIS A 152 -45.17 -21.01 41.52
C HIS A 152 -45.78 -19.75 42.13
N ILE A 153 -45.53 -18.58 41.52
CA ILE A 153 -46.19 -17.33 41.88
C ILE A 153 -47.61 -17.39 41.32
N ARG A 154 -48.59 -17.63 42.20
CA ARG A 154 -50.00 -17.54 41.82
C ARG A 154 -50.24 -16.14 41.24
N PRO A 155 -50.71 -16.02 39.98
CA PRO A 155 -51.13 -14.74 39.45
C PRO A 155 -52.15 -14.18 40.43
N LEU A 156 -51.89 -12.99 40.97
CA LEU A 156 -52.80 -12.38 41.93
C LEU A 156 -54.16 -12.29 41.22
N GLN A 157 -55.11 -13.09 41.70
CA GLN A 157 -56.45 -13.11 41.14
C GLN A 157 -57.08 -11.80 41.61
N THR A 158 -56.87 -10.74 40.84
CA THR A 158 -57.46 -9.41 41.04
C THR A 158 -58.94 -9.43 40.70
N ALA A 159 -59.63 -10.54 40.98
CA ALA A 159 -61.06 -10.55 41.09
C ALA A 159 -61.38 -9.54 42.19
N SER A 160 -61.92 -8.39 41.80
CA SER A 160 -62.30 -7.36 42.75
C SER A 160 -63.21 -8.01 43.79
N LEU A 161 -62.81 -7.93 45.06
CA LEU A 161 -63.64 -8.38 46.15
C LEU A 161 -64.98 -7.65 46.01
N CYS A 162 -66.09 -8.39 46.09
CA CYS A 162 -67.46 -7.89 45.87
C CYS A 162 -67.86 -7.61 44.40
N ALA A 163 -67.11 -8.09 43.39
CA ALA A 163 -67.45 -7.90 41.95
C ALA A 163 -68.90 -8.28 41.60
N GLU A 164 -69.38 -9.42 42.11
CA GLU A 164 -70.73 -9.89 41.82
C GLU A 164 -71.81 -8.98 42.44
N LEU A 165 -71.59 -8.52 43.68
CA LEU A 165 -72.49 -7.57 44.35
C LEU A 165 -72.47 -6.21 43.63
N GLN A 166 -71.30 -5.76 43.19
CA GLN A 166 -71.17 -4.55 42.39
C GLN A 166 -71.97 -4.64 41.10
N ALA A 167 -71.87 -5.75 40.36
CA ALA A 167 -72.65 -5.97 39.14
C ALA A 167 -74.16 -5.93 39.40
N LYS A 168 -74.63 -6.59 40.46
CA LYS A 168 -76.06 -6.61 40.85
C LYS A 168 -76.57 -5.22 41.26
N VAL A 169 -75.81 -4.45 42.03
CA VAL A 169 -76.17 -3.07 42.40
C VAL A 169 -76.29 -2.19 41.17
N LEU A 170 -75.30 -2.25 40.28
CA LEU A 170 -75.31 -1.46 39.04
C LEU A 170 -76.48 -1.86 38.14
N GLN A 171 -76.79 -3.15 38.04
CA GLN A 171 -77.95 -3.63 37.30
C GLN A 171 -79.26 -3.09 37.87
N CYS A 172 -79.46 -3.17 39.20
CA CYS A 172 -80.67 -2.68 39.85
C CYS A 172 -80.92 -1.18 39.59
N TYR A 173 -79.87 -0.35 39.65
CA TYR A 173 -80.02 1.08 39.37
C TYR A 173 -80.33 1.39 37.91
N ARG A 174 -79.82 0.58 36.96
CA ARG A 174 -80.17 0.72 35.54
C ARG A 174 -81.65 0.37 35.29
N GLU A 175 -82.16 -0.63 35.97
CA GLU A 175 -83.55 -1.09 35.84
C GLU A 175 -84.54 -0.17 36.59
N ASN A 176 -84.09 0.58 37.60
CA ASN A 176 -84.94 1.41 38.48
C ASN A 176 -84.49 2.89 38.57
N PRO A 177 -84.41 3.64 37.45
CA PRO A 177 -83.84 5.00 37.43
C PRO A 177 -84.61 6.02 38.28
N GLN A 178 -85.94 5.86 38.40
CA GLN A 178 -86.81 6.75 39.17
C GLN A 178 -87.16 6.19 40.56
N GLN A 179 -86.73 4.96 40.88
CA GLN A 179 -87.09 4.24 42.11
C GLN A 179 -85.85 3.65 42.80
N THR A 180 -84.75 4.41 42.81
CA THR A 180 -83.43 3.98 43.29
C THR A 180 -83.42 3.46 44.73
N LEU A 181 -84.37 3.88 45.56
CA LEU A 181 -84.53 3.40 46.94
C LEU A 181 -84.83 1.89 47.03
N HIS A 182 -85.41 1.27 46.00
CA HIS A 182 -85.66 -0.17 45.96
C HIS A 182 -84.35 -0.98 45.91
N CYS A 183 -83.27 -0.38 45.39
CA CYS A 183 -81.93 -0.97 45.35
C CYS A 183 -81.14 -0.78 46.65
N SER A 184 -81.71 -0.12 47.67
CA SER A 184 -81.00 0.25 48.90
C SER A 184 -80.51 -0.95 49.71
N SER A 185 -81.27 -2.05 49.74
CA SER A 185 -80.87 -3.29 50.41
C SER A 185 -79.62 -3.90 49.76
N LEU A 186 -79.61 -3.93 48.43
CA LEU A 186 -78.50 -4.45 47.63
C LEU A 186 -77.26 -3.57 47.72
N ALA A 187 -77.44 -2.24 47.71
CA ALA A 187 -76.35 -1.28 47.92
C ALA A 187 -75.72 -1.41 49.32
N LYS A 188 -76.54 -1.64 50.36
CA LYS A 188 -76.04 -1.91 51.72
C LYS A 188 -75.20 -3.18 51.77
N GLN A 189 -75.66 -4.27 51.14
CA GLN A 189 -74.90 -5.53 51.07
C GLN A 189 -73.55 -5.35 50.37
N TYR A 190 -73.51 -4.61 49.25
CA TYR A 190 -72.27 -4.26 48.57
C TYR A 190 -71.33 -3.46 49.49
N MET A 191 -71.84 -2.44 50.17
CA MET A 191 -71.04 -1.62 51.08
C MET A 191 -70.48 -2.41 52.26
N THR A 192 -71.27 -3.32 52.85
CA THR A 192 -70.80 -4.23 53.91
C THR A 192 -69.68 -5.13 53.39
N CYS A 193 -69.83 -5.70 52.19
CA CYS A 193 -68.78 -6.50 51.56
C CYS A 193 -67.50 -5.69 51.36
N VAL A 194 -67.59 -4.44 50.84
CA VAL A 194 -66.42 -3.56 50.65
C VAL A 194 -65.73 -3.23 51.97
N GLN A 195 -66.50 -2.98 53.04
CA GLN A 195 -65.94 -2.70 54.36
C GLN A 195 -65.21 -3.92 54.93
N GLN A 196 -65.81 -5.11 54.84
CA GLN A 196 -65.17 -6.36 55.27
C GLN A 196 -63.92 -6.64 54.46
N ALA A 197 -63.98 -6.49 53.14
CA ALA A 197 -62.83 -6.63 52.25
C ALA A 197 -61.69 -5.69 52.63
N LYS A 198 -61.98 -4.41 52.93
CA LYS A 198 -60.97 -3.43 53.38
C LYS A 198 -60.26 -3.87 54.67
N VAL A 199 -61.01 -4.37 55.65
CA VAL A 199 -60.45 -4.85 56.93
C VAL A 199 -59.60 -6.11 56.71
N SER A 200 -60.09 -7.06 55.90
CA SER A 200 -59.35 -8.28 55.58
C SER A 200 -58.07 -7.99 54.79
N THR A 201 -58.10 -7.13 53.78
CA THR A 201 -56.90 -6.76 52.99
C THR A 201 -55.85 -6.02 53.83
N HIS A 202 -56.27 -5.21 54.82
CA HIS A 202 -55.34 -4.58 55.76
C HIS A 202 -54.62 -5.57 56.68
N LEU A 203 -55.25 -6.70 57.01
CA LEU A 203 -54.60 -7.75 57.81
C LEU A 203 -53.57 -8.55 57.02
N TYR A 204 -53.75 -8.71 55.70
CA TYR A 204 -52.81 -9.41 54.83
C TYR A 204 -51.60 -8.57 54.36
N THR A 205 -51.57 -7.27 54.66
CA THR A 205 -50.45 -6.37 54.33
C THR A 205 -49.50 -6.10 55.50
N LEU A 206 -49.81 -6.63 56.69
CA LEU A 206 -49.02 -6.51 57.92
C LEU A 206 -48.25 -7.80 58.31
N VAL A 207 -48.28 -8.82 57.45
CA VAL A 207 -47.48 -10.06 57.54
C VAL A 207 -46.58 -10.13 56.33
#